data_AF-A0AA50UB51-F1
#
_entry.id   AF-A0AA50UB51-F1
#
_cell.length_a   1.000
_cell.length_b   1.000
_cell.length_c   1.000
_cell.angle_alpha   90.00
_cell.angle_beta   90.00
_cell.angle_gamma   90.00
#
_symmetry.space_group_name_H-M   'P 1'
#
loop_
_entity.id
_entity.type
_entity.pdbx_description
1 polymer ?
#
loop_
_entity_poly.entity_id
_entity_poly.type
_entity_poly.pdbx_seq_one_letter_code
_entity_poly.pdbx_strand_id
1 'polypeptide(L)' 'PEPHGDPRVPPVPAARRRNHCAAVNGHCSHLCLPAPRIGAHSPRVSCACPTGLRLLPDNQMC' A
#
# COMPACT_ATOMS: atom_id res chain seq x y z
N PRO A 1 0.01 4.93 38.54
CA PRO A 1 -1.11 5.65 37.89
C PRO A 1 -1.08 5.38 36.38
N GLU A 2 -1.47 4.16 36.04
CA GLU A 2 -1.65 3.69 34.66
C GLU A 2 -3.06 4.10 34.23
N PRO A 3 -3.28 4.69 33.03
CA PRO A 3 -4.62 5.02 32.59
C PRO A 3 -5.36 3.71 32.32
N HIS A 4 -6.37 3.44 33.14
CA HIS A 4 -7.29 2.33 32.96
C HIS A 4 -7.93 2.46 31.56
N GLY A 5 -7.52 1.58 30.64
CA GLY A 5 -8.11 1.47 29.31
C GLY A 5 -9.60 1.15 29.43
N ASP A 6 -10.43 1.87 28.67
CA ASP A 6 -11.88 1.74 28.68
C ASP A 6 -12.30 0.34 28.15
N PRO A 7 -12.97 -0.50 28.95
CA PRO A 7 -13.33 -1.87 28.59
C PRO A 7 -14.48 -1.95 27.56
N ARG A 8 -15.01 -0.83 27.08
CA ARG A 8 -16.14 -0.78 26.12
C ARG A 8 -15.70 -0.55 24.67
N VAL A 9 -14.40 -0.48 24.38
CA VAL A 9 -13.91 -0.44 23.00
C VAL A 9 -13.85 -1.89 22.48
N PRO A 10 -14.81 -2.36 21.68
CA PRO A 10 -14.66 -3.65 21.01
C PRO A 10 -13.35 -3.62 20.21
N PRO A 11 -12.57 -4.72 20.16
CA PRO A 11 -11.44 -4.77 19.24
C PRO A 11 -11.99 -4.44 17.86
N VAL A 12 -11.55 -3.32 17.29
CA VAL A 12 -11.91 -2.96 15.92
C VAL A 12 -11.55 -4.20 15.11
N PRO A 13 -12.52 -4.89 14.47
CA PRO A 13 -12.19 -6.07 13.70
C PRO A 13 -11.11 -5.63 12.73
N ALA A 14 -9.92 -6.24 12.84
CA ALA A 14 -8.74 -5.81 12.10
C ALA A 14 -9.18 -5.66 10.65
N ALA A 15 -9.38 -4.42 10.21
CA ALA A 15 -9.95 -4.16 8.91
C ALA A 15 -8.96 -4.79 7.95
N ARG A 16 -9.36 -5.86 7.25
CA ARG A 16 -8.50 -6.53 6.27
C ARG A 16 -8.32 -5.55 5.12
N ARG A 17 -7.40 -4.59 5.28
CA ARG A 17 -6.93 -3.76 4.19
C ARG A 17 -6.35 -4.72 3.18
N ARG A 18 -6.89 -4.65 1.97
CA ARG A 18 -6.41 -5.47 0.87
C ARG A 18 -4.98 -5.03 0.57
N ASN A 19 -4.03 -5.94 0.71
CA ASN A 19 -2.69 -5.71 0.22
C ASN A 19 -2.71 -5.88 -1.31
N HIS A 20 -2.69 -4.76 -2.03
CA HIS A 20 -2.70 -4.76 -3.50
C HIS A 20 -1.37 -5.19 -4.12
N CYS A 21 -0.28 -5.21 -3.34
CA CYS A 21 1.03 -5.71 -3.77
C CYS A 21 1.19 -7.22 -3.60
N ALA A 22 0.26 -7.89 -2.89
CA ALA A 22 0.40 -9.31 -2.56
C ALA A 22 0.49 -10.23 -3.78
N ALA A 23 -0.15 -9.86 -4.88
CA ALA A 23 -0.04 -10.56 -6.15
C ALA A 23 1.15 -10.01 -6.94
N VAL A 24 2.19 -10.82 -7.14
CA VAL A 24 3.35 -10.53 -8.01
C VAL A 24 3.97 -9.14 -7.74
N ASN A 25 4.04 -8.72 -6.48
CA ASN A 25 4.52 -7.39 -6.10
C ASN A 25 3.78 -6.23 -6.82
N GLY A 26 2.49 -6.38 -7.11
CA GLY A 26 1.73 -5.40 -7.89
C GLY A 26 2.24 -5.23 -9.34
N HIS A 27 2.98 -6.21 -9.86
CA HIS A 27 3.73 -6.19 -11.11
C HIS A 27 4.92 -5.21 -11.13
N CYS A 28 5.36 -4.74 -9.95
CA CYS A 28 6.54 -3.89 -9.84
C CYS A 28 7.83 -4.73 -9.83
N SER A 29 8.83 -4.27 -10.58
CA SER A 29 10.18 -4.85 -10.59
C SER A 29 10.88 -4.77 -9.23
N HIS A 30 10.69 -3.67 -8.49
CA HIS A 30 11.37 -3.41 -7.23
C HIS A 30 10.40 -3.06 -6.10
N LEU A 31 9.93 -1.82 -6.02
CA LEU A 31 9.07 -1.36 -4.92
C LEU A 31 7.61 -1.23 -5.36
N CYS A 32 6.70 -1.85 -4.61
CA CYS A 32 5.26 -1.67 -4.75
C CYS A 32 4.70 -0.85 -3.58
N LEU A 33 4.07 0.28 -3.90
CA LEU A 33 3.57 1.23 -2.90
C LEU A 33 2.07 1.50 -3.12
N PRO A 34 1.28 1.75 -2.07
CA PRO A 34 -0.13 2.13 -2.21
C PRO A 34 -0.25 3.50 -2.90
N ALA A 35 -1.08 3.59 -3.93
CA ALA A 35 -1.33 4.83 -4.65
C ALA A 35 -2.55 5.58 -4.09
N PRO A 36 -2.54 6.93 -4.11
CA PRO A 36 -3.67 7.74 -3.66
C PRO A 36 -4.88 7.58 -4.59
N ARG A 37 -6.05 7.41 -3.98
CA ARG A 37 -7.33 7.28 -4.71
C ARG A 37 -7.97 8.66 -4.90
N ILE A 38 -7.61 9.32 -6.00
CA ILE A 38 -8.13 10.65 -6.36
C ILE A 38 -9.47 10.54 -7.10
N GLY A 39 -9.68 9.45 -7.84
CA GLY A 39 -10.93 9.15 -8.52
C GLY A 39 -11.23 7.66 -8.62
N ALA A 40 -12.36 7.32 -9.25
CA ALA A 40 -12.79 5.92 -9.43
C ALA A 40 -11.78 5.09 -10.25
N HIS A 41 -11.07 5.75 -11.17
CA HIS A 41 -10.10 5.12 -12.07
C HIS A 41 -8.65 5.19 -11.56
N SER A 42 -8.41 5.76 -10.36
CA SER A 42 -7.06 5.81 -9.82
C SER A 42 -6.53 4.39 -9.56
N PRO A 43 -5.28 4.09 -9.95
CA PRO A 43 -4.66 2.83 -9.60
C PRO A 43 -4.55 2.70 -8.08
N ARG A 44 -4.52 1.46 -7.59
CA ARG A 44 -4.42 1.17 -6.15
C ARG A 44 -2.98 1.05 -5.68
N VAL A 45 -2.06 0.96 -6.63
CA VAL A 45 -0.63 0.73 -6.44
C VAL A 45 0.15 1.57 -7.43
N SER A 46 1.35 1.98 -7.05
CA SER A 46 2.36 2.65 -7.88
C SER A 46 3.71 2.00 -7.64
N CYS A 47 4.47 1.78 -8.72
CA CYS A 47 5.81 1.25 -8.63
C CYS A 47 6.85 2.36 -8.40
N ALA A 48 7.91 2.05 -7.68
CA ALA A 48 9.04 2.96 -7.46
C ALA A 48 10.37 2.21 -7.64
N CYS A 49 11.41 2.98 -8.00
CA CYS A 49 12.76 2.46 -8.20
C CYS A 49 13.68 2.81 -7.02
N PRO A 50 14.67 1.96 -6.73
CA PRO A 50 15.78 2.33 -5.85
C PRO A 50 16.52 3.57 -6.34
N THR A 51 17.28 4.20 -5.46
CA THR A 51 18.12 5.35 -5.80
C THR A 51 19.08 5.00 -6.95
N GLY A 52 19.15 5.88 -7.96
CA GLY A 52 20.01 5.70 -9.14
C GLY A 52 19.36 5.01 -10.33
N LEU A 53 18.12 4.50 -10.18
CA LEU A 53 17.34 3.93 -11.28
C LEU A 53 16.13 4.82 -11.62
N ARG A 54 15.59 4.66 -12.83
CA ARG A 54 14.40 5.38 -13.31
C ARG A 54 13.33 4.39 -13.73
N LEU A 55 12.08 4.72 -13.39
CA LEU A 55 10.93 3.93 -13.79
C LEU A 55 10.71 4.08 -15.31
N LEU A 56 10.52 2.96 -15.99
CA LEU A 56 10.21 2.91 -17.41
C LEU A 56 8.77 3.38 -17.68
N PRO A 57 8.44 3.73 -18.94
CA PRO A 57 7.09 4.15 -19.32
C PRO A 57 5.98 3.13 -19.06
N ASP A 58 6.35 1.86 -18.86
CA ASP A 58 5.42 0.78 -18.48
C ASP A 58 4.94 0.87 -17.01
N ASN A 59 5.51 1.79 -16.23
CA ASN A 59 5.27 2.03 -14.81
C ASN A 59 5.48 0.79 -13.92
N GLN A 60 6.30 -0.16 -14.36
CA GLN A 60 6.51 -1.44 -13.68
C GLN A 60 8.00 -1.73 -13.53
N MET A 61 8.77 -1.47 -14.59
CA MET A 61 10.19 -1.78 -14.64
C MET A 61 11.06 -0.57 -14.28
N CYS A 62 12.19 -0.88 -13.68
CA CYS A 62 13.38 -0.06 -13.61
C CYS A 62 14.46 -0.84 -14.41
#